data_AF-A0A351HST5-F1
#
_entry.id   AF-A0A351HST5-F1
#
_cell.length_a   1.000
_cell.length_b   1.000
_cell.length_c   1.000
_cell.angle_alpha   90.00
_cell.angle_beta   90.00
_cell.angle_gamma   90.00
#
_symmetry.space_group_name_H-M   'P 1'
#
loop_
_entity.id
_entity.type
_entity.pdbx_description
1 polymer ?
#
loop_
_entity_poly.entity_id
_entity_poly.type
_entity_poly.pdbx_seq_one_letter_code
_entity_poly.pdbx_strand_id
1 'polypeptide(L)'
;PAILASFIGAWLLLKITVLPSIFQYQIWGKEFEITPVKLTIAILLIIFSIIEIAPSVQKIQFNRNKLVAGGILSGFFGGLTGIQGAIRSAFLIKSGLSKEAYIATGVVVACLVDFTRLSVYASRFTASNLHENLTLLISATLAAITGAFIGSRLLKKITLRFIQVLVAIMLLLISFALGLGII
;
A
#
# COMPACT_ATOMS: atom_id res chain seq x y z
N PRO A 1 -1.71 -18.11 -5.01
CA PRO A 1 -1.68 -17.90 -3.53
C PRO A 1 -1.83 -16.43 -3.11
N ALA A 2 -1.04 -15.49 -3.67
CA ALA A 2 -1.09 -14.08 -3.27
C ALA A 2 -2.45 -13.41 -3.54
N ILE A 3 -3.06 -13.67 -4.68
CA ILE A 3 -4.38 -13.13 -5.04
C ILE A 3 -5.46 -13.58 -4.03
N LEU A 4 -5.53 -14.88 -3.74
CA LEU A 4 -6.48 -15.42 -2.75
C LEU A 4 -6.25 -14.82 -1.35
N ALA A 5 -4.99 -14.71 -0.92
CA ALA A 5 -4.66 -14.08 0.35
C ALA A 5 -5.05 -12.58 0.36
N SER A 6 -4.91 -11.88 -0.76
CA SER A 6 -5.35 -10.48 -0.93
C SER A 6 -6.86 -10.33 -0.80
N PHE A 7 -7.66 -11.27 -1.31
CA PHE A 7 -9.10 -11.26 -1.08
C PHE A 7 -9.45 -11.40 0.41
N ILE A 8 -8.77 -12.30 1.12
CA ILE A 8 -8.96 -12.48 2.57
C ILE A 8 -8.58 -11.20 3.33
N GLY A 9 -7.45 -10.58 3.00
CA GLY A 9 -7.02 -9.32 3.61
C GLY A 9 -8.00 -8.17 3.36
N ALA A 10 -8.49 -8.03 2.12
CA ALA A 10 -9.47 -7.01 1.76
C ALA A 10 -10.83 -7.25 2.44
N TRP A 11 -11.27 -8.51 2.53
CA TRP A 11 -12.49 -8.86 3.25
C TRP A 11 -12.39 -8.55 4.74
N LEU A 12 -11.24 -8.86 5.37
CA LEU A 12 -10.98 -8.50 6.76
C LEU A 12 -11.01 -6.98 6.96
N LEU A 13 -10.40 -6.22 6.06
CA LEU A 13 -10.46 -4.76 6.09
C LEU A 13 -11.91 -4.27 6.11
N LEU A 14 -12.75 -4.75 5.20
CA LEU A 14 -14.17 -4.37 5.13
C LEU A 14 -14.94 -4.68 6.42
N LYS A 15 -14.61 -5.78 7.10
CA LYS A 15 -15.23 -6.13 8.39
C LYS A 15 -14.81 -5.18 9.51
N ILE A 16 -13.53 -4.80 9.57
CA ILE A 16 -13.00 -3.91 10.61
C ILE A 16 -13.47 -2.46 10.38
N THR A 17 -13.68 -2.03 9.13
CA THR A 17 -14.13 -0.67 8.78
C THR A 17 -15.50 -0.31 9.34
N VAL A 18 -16.39 -1.29 9.57
CA VAL A 18 -17.75 -1.05 10.08
C VAL A 18 -17.81 -1.05 11.62
N LEU A 19 -16.70 -1.34 12.30
CA LEU A 19 -16.66 -1.33 13.75
C LEU A 19 -16.78 0.10 14.31
N PRO A 20 -17.49 0.28 15.44
CA PRO A 20 -17.62 1.59 16.07
C PRO A 20 -16.26 2.10 16.55
N SER A 21 -16.19 3.41 16.79
CA SER A 21 -15.00 4.02 17.37
C SER A 21 -14.67 3.49 18.75
N ILE A 22 -13.37 3.36 18.99
CA ILE A 22 -12.82 2.94 20.28
C ILE A 22 -12.74 4.15 21.21
N PHE A 23 -12.35 5.30 20.65
CA PHE A 23 -12.11 6.51 21.40
C PHE A 23 -12.42 7.73 20.55
N GLN A 24 -13.10 8.70 21.15
CA GLN A 24 -13.41 10.01 20.57
C GLN A 24 -12.93 11.09 21.53
N TYR A 25 -12.28 12.11 21.00
CA TYR A 25 -11.84 13.26 21.79
C TYR A 25 -11.93 14.54 20.99
N GLN A 26 -11.97 15.68 21.68
CA GLN A 26 -12.02 17.00 21.04
C GLN A 26 -10.77 17.81 21.35
N ILE A 27 -10.15 18.39 20.32
CA ILE A 27 -9.10 19.41 20.46
C ILE A 27 -9.55 20.65 19.69
N TRP A 28 -9.58 21.80 20.37
CA TRP A 28 -9.93 23.10 19.78
C TRP A 28 -11.26 23.09 19.00
N GLY A 29 -12.27 22.40 19.54
CA GLY A 29 -13.59 22.29 18.92
C GLY A 29 -13.67 21.38 17.70
N LYS A 30 -12.60 20.65 17.35
CA LYS A 30 -12.62 19.60 16.33
C LYS A 30 -12.69 18.23 16.99
N GLU A 31 -13.57 17.38 16.49
CA GLU A 31 -13.71 15.99 16.89
C GLU A 31 -12.69 15.11 16.19
N PHE A 32 -12.01 14.28 16.97
CA PHE A 32 -11.05 13.29 16.53
C PHE A 32 -11.57 11.92 16.93
N GLU A 33 -11.59 11.01 15.96
CA GLU A 33 -12.14 9.67 16.15
C GLU A 33 -11.09 8.61 15.80
N ILE A 34 -10.82 7.75 16.78
CA ILE A 34 -9.93 6.60 16.64
C ILE A 34 -10.80 5.37 16.44
N THR A 35 -10.80 4.86 15.21
CA THR A 35 -11.50 3.63 14.84
C THR A 35 -10.54 2.43 14.83
N PRO A 36 -11.05 1.19 15.00
CA PRO A 36 -10.22 -0.01 14.92
C PRO A 36 -9.46 -0.13 13.60
N VAL A 37 -10.07 0.29 12.49
CA VAL A 37 -9.44 0.26 11.17
C VAL A 37 -8.26 1.24 11.07
N LYS A 38 -8.42 2.48 11.55
CA LYS A 38 -7.35 3.49 11.56
C LYS A 38 -6.15 3.01 12.37
N LEU A 39 -6.41 2.45 13.56
CA LEU A 39 -5.37 1.93 14.44
C LEU A 39 -4.66 0.72 13.83
N THR A 40 -5.41 -0.21 13.23
CA THR A 40 -4.83 -1.39 12.55
C THR A 40 -3.92 -0.97 11.41
N ILE A 41 -4.37 -0.04 10.55
CA ILE A 41 -3.56 0.48 9.45
C ILE A 41 -2.32 1.19 10.00
N ALA A 42 -2.47 2.06 11.00
CA ALA A 42 -1.35 2.79 11.62
C ALA A 42 -0.27 1.83 12.15
N ILE A 43 -0.64 0.78 12.88
CA ILE A 43 0.30 -0.23 13.39
C ILE A 43 1.02 -0.94 12.23
N LEU A 44 0.29 -1.34 11.20
CA LEU A 44 0.87 -2.03 10.04
C LEU A 44 1.84 -1.12 9.28
N LEU A 45 1.50 0.15 9.09
CA LEU A 45 2.37 1.13 8.45
C LEU A 45 3.65 1.37 9.26
N ILE A 46 3.56 1.45 10.59
CA ILE A 46 4.74 1.53 11.48
C ILE A 46 5.62 0.29 11.27
N ILE A 47 5.06 -0.91 11.36
CA ILE A 47 5.79 -2.17 11.17
C ILE A 47 6.48 -2.18 9.79
N PHE A 48 5.77 -1.82 8.72
CA PHE A 48 6.33 -1.80 7.38
C PHE A 48 7.42 -0.75 7.20
N SER A 49 7.25 0.44 7.76
CA SER A 49 8.26 1.49 7.69
C SER A 49 9.57 1.07 8.39
N ILE A 50 9.47 0.42 9.55
CA ILE A 50 10.63 -0.12 10.29
C ILE A 50 11.31 -1.22 9.47
N ILE A 51 10.52 -2.18 8.96
CA ILE A 51 11.03 -3.27 8.10
C ILE A 51 11.74 -2.73 6.86
N GLU A 52 11.21 -1.67 6.25
CA GLU A 52 11.75 -1.06 5.03
C GLU A 52 13.11 -0.39 5.27
N ILE A 53 13.33 0.25 6.42
CA ILE A 53 14.63 0.84 6.78
C ILE A 53 15.61 -0.21 7.32
N ALA A 54 15.11 -1.27 7.96
CA ALA A 54 15.92 -2.25 8.69
C ALA A 54 16.93 -2.95 7.76
N PRO A 55 18.25 -2.69 7.92
CA PRO A 55 19.28 -3.25 7.05
C PRO A 55 19.41 -4.77 7.20
N SER A 56 18.99 -5.34 8.33
CA SER A 56 18.90 -6.78 8.56
C SER A 56 17.88 -7.43 7.63
N VAL A 57 16.69 -6.83 7.49
CA VAL A 57 15.60 -7.37 6.66
C VAL A 57 15.89 -7.21 5.17
N GLN A 58 16.56 -6.11 4.77
CA GLN A 58 17.00 -5.91 3.40
C GLN A 58 18.03 -6.95 2.93
N LYS A 59 18.77 -7.57 3.86
CA LYS A 59 19.72 -8.66 3.59
C LYS A 59 19.08 -10.04 3.64
N ILE A 60 17.82 -10.16 4.09
CA ILE A 60 17.11 -11.45 4.14
C ILE A 60 16.77 -11.86 2.71
N GLN A 61 17.56 -12.80 2.20
CA GLN A 61 17.30 -13.45 0.94
C GLN A 61 16.44 -14.69 1.18
N PHE A 62 15.18 -14.65 0.75
CA PHE A 62 14.30 -15.80 0.88
C PHE A 62 14.70 -16.90 -0.10
N ASN A 63 14.85 -18.13 0.41
CA ASN A 63 15.13 -19.30 -0.42
C ASN A 63 13.86 -19.73 -1.19
N ARG A 64 14.01 -20.44 -2.33
CA ARG A 64 12.90 -20.78 -3.24
C ARG A 64 11.71 -21.47 -2.53
N ASN A 65 12.00 -22.26 -1.50
CA ASN A 65 11.02 -22.97 -0.68
C ASN A 65 10.13 -22.06 0.19
N LYS A 66 10.47 -20.77 0.34
CA LYS A 66 9.69 -19.78 1.10
C LYS A 66 8.87 -18.84 0.20
N LEU A 67 8.92 -19.00 -1.13
CA LEU A 67 8.19 -18.15 -2.08
C LEU A 67 6.68 -18.24 -1.91
N VAL A 68 6.15 -19.43 -1.63
CA VAL A 68 4.70 -19.62 -1.43
C VAL A 68 4.23 -18.88 -0.17
N ALA A 69 4.94 -19.04 0.95
CA ALA A 69 4.64 -18.34 2.20
C ALA A 69 4.77 -16.82 2.04
N GLY A 70 5.81 -16.35 1.35
CA GLY A 70 6.00 -14.94 1.01
C GLY A 70 4.86 -14.37 0.17
N GLY A 71 4.40 -15.13 -0.82
CA GLY A 71 3.25 -14.76 -1.65
C GLY A 71 1.95 -14.65 -0.83
N ILE A 72 1.71 -15.56 0.12
CA ILE A 72 0.54 -15.50 1.01
C ILE A 72 0.61 -14.25 1.90
N LEU A 73 1.74 -14.03 2.60
CA LEU A 73 1.91 -12.88 3.48
C LEU A 73 1.81 -11.56 2.69
N SER A 74 2.50 -11.46 1.56
CA SER A 74 2.45 -10.28 0.69
C SER A 74 1.04 -10.04 0.16
N GLY A 75 0.31 -11.10 -0.21
CA GLY A 75 -1.07 -11.00 -0.66
C GLY A 75 -1.99 -10.50 0.44
N PHE A 76 -1.96 -11.13 1.62
CA PHE A 76 -2.80 -10.79 2.77
C PHE A 76 -2.63 -9.33 3.20
N PHE A 77 -1.40 -8.92 3.53
CA PHE A 77 -1.14 -7.54 3.94
C PHE A 77 -1.39 -6.55 2.81
N GLY A 78 -1.19 -6.99 1.58
CA GLY A 78 -1.53 -6.25 0.38
C GLY A 78 -3.00 -5.95 0.18
N GLY A 79 -3.86 -6.92 0.53
CA GLY A 79 -5.31 -6.75 0.53
C GLY A 79 -5.77 -5.89 1.70
N LEU A 80 -5.14 -6.04 2.86
CA LEU A 80 -5.50 -5.34 4.10
C LEU A 80 -5.07 -3.87 4.13
N THR A 81 -3.88 -3.55 3.60
CA THR A 81 -3.28 -2.19 3.71
C THR A 81 -3.05 -1.50 2.37
N GLY A 82 -3.18 -2.24 1.27
CA GLY A 82 -2.83 -1.74 -0.05
C GLY A 82 -1.32 -1.77 -0.38
N ILE A 83 -0.45 -2.04 0.60
CA ILE A 83 1.01 -1.99 0.46
C ILE A 83 1.57 -3.39 0.22
N GLN A 84 1.94 -3.68 -1.03
CA GLN A 84 2.56 -4.95 -1.44
C GLN A 84 4.02 -4.80 -1.89
N GLY A 85 4.47 -3.57 -2.16
CA GLY A 85 5.69 -3.29 -2.91
C GLY A 85 6.96 -3.88 -2.28
N ALA A 86 7.23 -3.54 -1.02
CA ALA A 86 8.49 -3.90 -0.36
C ALA A 86 8.66 -5.42 -0.19
N ILE A 87 7.61 -6.12 0.25
CA ILE A 87 7.64 -7.58 0.44
C ILE A 87 7.77 -8.27 -0.93
N ARG A 88 6.98 -7.86 -1.93
CA ARG A 88 7.03 -8.41 -3.29
C ARG A 88 8.43 -8.29 -3.92
N SER A 89 9.07 -7.13 -3.76
CA SER A 89 10.43 -6.91 -4.29
C SER A 89 11.49 -7.77 -3.60
N ALA A 90 11.42 -7.92 -2.28
CA ALA A 90 12.37 -8.76 -1.53
C ALA A 90 12.30 -10.26 -1.93
N PHE A 91 11.10 -10.77 -2.26
CA PHE A 91 10.93 -12.17 -2.69
C PHE A 91 11.29 -12.41 -4.16
N LEU A 92 11.02 -11.45 -5.04
CA LEU A 92 11.25 -11.59 -6.48
C LEU A 92 12.71 -11.32 -6.91
N ILE A 93 13.54 -10.66 -6.10
CA ILE A 93 14.97 -10.45 -6.41
C ILE A 93 15.76 -11.78 -6.50
N LYS A 94 15.25 -12.88 -5.92
CA LYS A 94 15.90 -14.20 -5.94
C LYS A 94 15.27 -15.25 -6.86
N SER A 95 14.31 -14.88 -7.70
CA SER A 95 13.65 -15.84 -8.62
C SER A 95 14.49 -16.20 -9.85
N GLY A 96 15.69 -15.62 -10.02
CA GLY A 96 16.55 -15.85 -11.18
C GLY A 96 16.02 -15.22 -12.47
N LEU A 97 15.02 -14.33 -12.36
CA LEU A 97 14.46 -13.58 -13.48
C LEU A 97 15.45 -12.51 -13.93
N SER A 98 15.55 -12.29 -15.25
CA SER A 98 16.21 -11.10 -15.77
C SER A 98 15.50 -9.84 -15.26
N LYS A 99 16.22 -8.71 -15.24
CA LYS A 99 15.67 -7.41 -14.78
C LYS A 99 14.39 -7.04 -15.55
N GLU A 100 14.33 -7.39 -16.83
CA GLU A 100 13.20 -7.17 -17.73
C GLU A 100 12.02 -8.06 -17.35
N ALA A 101 12.27 -9.34 -17.09
CA ALA A 101 11.23 -10.29 -16.67
C ALA A 101 10.67 -9.95 -15.27
N TYR A 102 11.52 -9.43 -14.38
CA TYR A 102 11.10 -8.89 -13.07
C TYR A 102 10.16 -7.69 -13.22
N ILE A 103 10.54 -6.69 -14.03
CA ILE A 103 9.72 -5.49 -14.27
C ILE A 103 8.41 -5.89 -14.95
N ALA A 104 8.47 -6.69 -16.01
CA ALA A 104 7.28 -7.12 -16.76
C ALA A 104 6.29 -7.89 -15.87
N THR A 105 6.75 -8.86 -15.10
CA THR A 105 5.89 -9.62 -14.18
C THR A 105 5.30 -8.72 -13.10
N GLY A 106 6.10 -7.82 -12.54
CA GLY A 106 5.65 -6.87 -11.53
C GLY A 106 4.56 -5.92 -12.04
N VAL A 107 4.69 -5.46 -13.28
CA VAL A 107 3.70 -4.60 -13.95
C VAL A 107 2.42 -5.37 -14.24
N VAL A 108 2.50 -6.59 -14.82
CA VAL A 108 1.31 -7.42 -15.09
C VAL A 108 0.55 -7.72 -13.80
N VAL A 109 1.25 -8.10 -12.72
CA VAL A 109 0.61 -8.35 -11.42
C VAL A 109 -0.01 -7.07 -10.86
N ALA A 110 0.64 -5.91 -10.99
CA ALA A 110 0.08 -4.63 -10.55
C ALA A 110 -1.20 -4.28 -11.33
N CYS A 111 -1.18 -4.40 -12.67
CA CYS A 111 -2.36 -4.18 -13.51
C CYS A 111 -3.52 -5.12 -13.15
N LEU A 112 -3.23 -6.40 -12.89
CA LEU A 112 -4.26 -7.35 -12.45
C LEU A 112 -4.85 -6.96 -11.09
N VAL A 113 -4.01 -6.57 -10.13
CA VAL A 113 -4.47 -6.08 -8.83
C VAL A 113 -5.32 -4.82 -8.98
N ASP A 114 -4.87 -3.85 -9.78
CA ASP A 114 -5.60 -2.61 -10.02
C ASP A 114 -6.93 -2.88 -10.74
N PHE A 115 -6.96 -3.79 -11.71
CA PHE A 115 -8.20 -4.24 -12.36
C PHE A 115 -9.17 -4.85 -11.34
N THR A 116 -8.70 -5.73 -10.45
CA THR A 116 -9.55 -6.30 -9.40
C THR A 116 -10.04 -5.26 -8.39
N ARG A 117 -9.23 -4.23 -8.08
CA ARG A 117 -9.66 -3.14 -7.20
C ARG A 117 -10.71 -2.27 -7.86
N LEU A 118 -10.49 -1.91 -9.13
CA LEU A 118 -11.45 -1.13 -9.91
C LEU A 118 -12.77 -1.86 -10.07
N SER A 119 -12.80 -3.17 -10.27
CA SER A 119 -14.05 -3.94 -10.37
C SER A 119 -14.82 -3.98 -9.04
N VAL A 120 -14.12 -4.10 -7.90
CA VAL A 120 -14.75 -4.01 -6.57
C VAL A 120 -15.28 -2.60 -6.32
N TYR A 121 -14.51 -1.56 -6.66
CA TYR A 121 -14.91 -0.16 -6.50
C TYR A 121 -15.97 0.29 -7.51
N ALA A 122 -16.11 -0.39 -8.65
CA ALA A 122 -17.11 -0.07 -9.66
C ALA A 122 -18.54 -0.11 -9.10
N SER A 123 -18.81 -1.02 -8.15
CA SER A 123 -20.08 -1.09 -7.42
C SER A 123 -20.43 0.19 -6.63
N ARG A 124 -19.42 1.04 -6.34
CA ARG A 124 -19.58 2.31 -5.63
C ARG A 124 -19.52 3.54 -6.54
N PHE A 125 -19.18 3.39 -7.83
CA PHE A 125 -19.08 4.53 -8.75
C PHE A 125 -20.41 5.25 -9.00
N THR A 126 -21.52 4.52 -8.96
CA THR A 126 -22.87 5.10 -9.01
C THR A 126 -23.22 5.90 -7.75
N ALA A 127 -22.68 5.54 -6.59
CA ALA A 127 -22.90 6.26 -5.34
C ALA A 127 -22.03 7.53 -5.20
N SER A 128 -20.98 7.68 -6.03
CA SER A 128 -20.00 8.76 -5.94
C SER A 128 -20.17 9.87 -6.99
N ASN A 129 -21.30 9.94 -7.71
CA ASN A 129 -21.57 10.94 -8.76
C ASN A 129 -20.37 11.20 -9.68
N LEU A 130 -19.82 10.13 -10.28
CA LEU A 130 -18.58 10.20 -11.05
C LEU A 130 -18.63 11.22 -12.20
N HIS A 131 -19.81 11.42 -12.80
CA HIS A 131 -20.03 12.40 -13.86
C HIS A 131 -19.88 13.86 -13.40
N GLU A 132 -20.19 14.17 -12.14
CA GLU A 132 -20.03 15.53 -11.61
C GLU A 132 -18.56 15.86 -11.29
N ASN A 133 -17.72 14.83 -11.13
CA ASN A 133 -16.33 14.96 -10.70
C ASN A 133 -15.31 14.64 -11.81
N LEU A 134 -15.72 14.64 -13.09
CA LEU A 134 -14.84 14.31 -14.22
C LEU A 134 -13.59 15.20 -14.28
N THR A 135 -13.73 16.49 -13.98
CA THR A 135 -12.59 17.43 -13.94
C THR A 135 -11.56 17.05 -12.87
N LEU A 136 -12.02 16.65 -11.68
CA LEU A 136 -11.14 16.17 -10.61
C LEU A 136 -10.47 14.84 -10.99
N LEU A 137 -11.21 13.93 -11.63
CA LEU A 137 -10.66 12.66 -12.08
C LEU A 137 -9.56 12.85 -13.14
N ILE A 138 -9.80 13.70 -14.15
CA ILE A 138 -8.84 14.00 -15.22
C ILE A 138 -7.60 14.69 -14.63
N SER A 139 -7.79 15.70 -13.78
CA SER A 139 -6.66 16.41 -13.16
C SER A 139 -5.83 15.50 -12.24
N ALA A 140 -6.47 14.65 -11.42
CA ALA A 140 -5.77 13.67 -10.60
C ALA A 140 -4.99 12.65 -11.45
N THR A 141 -5.58 12.19 -12.55
CA THR A 141 -4.92 11.25 -13.48
C THR A 141 -3.70 11.88 -14.14
N LEU A 142 -3.82 13.11 -14.63
CA LEU A 142 -2.70 13.86 -15.23
C LEU A 142 -1.60 14.16 -14.22
N ALA A 143 -1.97 14.52 -12.98
CA ALA A 143 -1.01 14.71 -11.89
C ALA A 143 -0.26 13.41 -11.57
N ALA A 144 -0.94 12.27 -11.52
CA ALA A 144 -0.32 10.97 -11.30
C ALA A 144 0.66 10.59 -12.42
N ILE A 145 0.27 10.78 -13.69
CA ILE A 145 1.14 10.53 -14.86
C ILE A 145 2.38 11.43 -14.82
N THR A 146 2.17 12.73 -14.60
CA THR A 146 3.25 13.72 -14.55
C THR A 146 4.20 13.44 -13.39
N GLY A 147 3.67 13.12 -12.21
CA GLY A 147 4.44 12.73 -11.04
C GLY A 147 5.26 11.46 -11.27
N ALA A 148 4.68 10.43 -11.88
CA ALA A 148 5.39 9.19 -12.23
C ALA A 148 6.53 9.45 -13.24
N PHE A 149 6.27 10.29 -14.25
CA PHE A 149 7.27 10.67 -15.24
C PHE A 149 8.45 11.41 -14.63
N ILE A 150 8.18 12.45 -13.81
CA ILE A 150 9.22 13.22 -13.11
C ILE A 150 9.97 12.31 -12.12
N GLY A 151 9.24 11.51 -11.34
CA GLY A 151 9.81 10.55 -10.39
C GLY A 151 10.77 9.57 -11.06
N SER A 152 10.41 9.03 -12.23
CA SER A 152 11.28 8.11 -12.99
C SER A 152 12.63 8.72 -13.39
N ARG A 153 12.65 10.03 -13.68
CA ARG A 153 13.88 10.78 -13.99
C ARG A 153 14.67 11.07 -12.72
N LEU A 154 13.99 11.44 -11.64
CA LEU A 154 14.62 11.75 -10.36
C LEU A 154 15.29 10.51 -9.76
N LEU A 155 14.67 9.33 -9.88
CA LEU A 155 15.21 8.04 -9.40
C LEU A 155 16.60 7.72 -9.98
N LYS A 156 16.95 8.24 -11.16
CA LYS A 156 18.30 8.07 -11.73
C LYS A 156 19.38 8.87 -11.00
N LYS A 157 19.00 9.87 -10.19
CA LYS A 157 19.89 10.82 -9.52
C LYS A 157 19.98 10.60 -8.01
N ILE A 158 19.16 9.72 -7.42
CA ILE A 158 19.11 9.48 -5.98
C ILE A 158 19.43 8.02 -5.64
N THR A 159 19.95 7.81 -4.44
CA THR A 159 20.30 6.48 -3.96
C THR A 159 19.05 5.73 -3.48
N LEU A 160 19.07 4.39 -3.59
CA LEU A 160 18.00 3.54 -3.08
C LEU A 160 17.78 3.76 -1.57
N ARG A 161 18.86 3.99 -0.82
CA ARG A 161 18.80 4.25 0.62
C ARG A 161 18.04 5.54 0.95
N PHE A 162 18.24 6.60 0.17
CA PHE A 162 17.51 7.85 0.35
C PHE A 162 16.00 7.65 0.16
N ILE A 163 15.59 6.93 -0.90
CA ILE A 163 14.19 6.63 -1.16
C ILE A 163 13.55 5.84 -0.02
N GLN A 164 14.23 4.78 0.48
CA GLN A 164 13.72 3.97 1.59
C GLN A 164 13.48 4.80 2.86
N VAL A 165 14.44 5.68 3.21
CA VAL A 165 14.30 6.56 4.38
C VAL A 165 13.16 7.55 4.18
N LEU A 166 13.06 8.16 3.00
CA LEU A 166 11.99 9.10 2.67
C LEU A 166 10.61 8.45 2.80
N VAL A 167 10.41 7.29 2.17
CA VAL A 167 9.15 6.55 2.20
C VAL A 167 8.80 6.17 3.64
N ALA A 168 9.74 5.63 4.39
CA ALA A 168 9.48 5.22 5.75
C ALA A 168 9.14 6.39 6.69
N ILE A 169 9.77 7.56 6.54
CA ILE A 169 9.37 8.78 7.26
C ILE A 169 7.94 9.17 6.90
N MET A 170 7.59 9.17 5.61
CA MET A 170 6.23 9.50 5.17
C MET A 170 5.21 8.50 5.73
N LEU A 171 5.51 7.20 5.72
CA LEU A 171 4.65 6.17 6.31
C LEU A 171 4.47 6.37 7.81
N LEU A 172 5.53 6.70 8.55
CA LEU A 172 5.44 7.00 9.99
C LEU A 172 4.54 8.20 10.26
N LEU A 173 4.70 9.30 9.51
CA LEU A 173 3.86 10.49 9.65
C LEU A 173 2.38 10.17 9.43
N ILE A 174 2.06 9.43 8.36
CA ILE A 174 0.70 8.98 8.06
C ILE A 174 0.17 8.06 9.16
N SER A 175 1.02 7.17 9.68
CA SER A 175 0.66 6.26 10.77
C SER A 175 0.27 7.00 12.04
N PHE A 176 1.06 7.99 12.44
CA PHE A 176 0.75 8.80 13.62
C PHE A 176 -0.52 9.62 13.41
N ALA A 177 -0.70 10.21 12.23
CA ALA A 177 -1.90 10.97 11.91
C ALA A 177 -3.17 10.09 11.95
N LEU A 178 -3.12 8.87 11.38
CA LEU A 178 -4.21 7.89 11.47
C LEU A 178 -4.44 7.37 12.89
N GLY A 179 -3.36 7.03 13.61
CA GLY A 179 -3.44 6.48 14.96
C GLY A 179 -3.99 7.47 15.99
N LEU A 180 -3.70 8.76 15.79
CA LEU A 180 -4.31 9.85 16.58
C LEU A 180 -5.72 10.20 16.08
N GLY A 181 -6.17 9.67 14.94
CA GLY A 181 -7.48 10.00 14.38
C GLY A 181 -7.56 11.41 13.78
N ILE A 182 -6.42 12.05 13.49
CA ILE A 182 -6.33 13.37 12.82
C ILE A 182 -6.86 13.30 11.39
N ILE A 183 -6.62 12.16 10.73
CA ILE A 183 -7.17 11.77 9.43
C ILE A 183 -7.88 10.42 9.61
#